data_AF-A0A7V9DBA0-F1
#
_entry.id   AF-A0A7V9DBA0-F1
#
_cell.length_a   1.000
_cell.length_b   1.000
_cell.length_c   1.000
_cell.angle_alpha   90.00
_cell.angle_beta   90.00
_cell.angle_gamma   90.00
#
_symmetry.space_group_name_H-M   'P 1'
#
loop_
_entity.id
_entity.type
_entity.pdbx_description
1 polymer ?
#
loop_
_entity_poly.entity_id
_entity_poly.type
_entity_poly.pdbx_seq_one_letter_code
_entity_poly.pdbx_strand_id
1 'polypeptide(L)'
;MSTFLDLLNERVVVFDGAMGSSLQSLDLTVEDWGGPNFENCSENLLYTRPDAIETVHSNFLEVGCDVIETNSFGGSEVVLAEFGIVEKTYDVNRKAAELAKRVAGDFSTAGKPRFVAGSIGPGTKLPTLGHITYRDLKAAYVQQIRGLFDGGADIFIVETCQDLLQTKAALAAIYDLFEEKRTRIPVIAQVTIETFGTMLNGTEIGAALTALEPFPIDVIGMNCGTGPKQMADSFKFLCDNSPLPVSVLPNAGLPEVKDGKQHYDETPESFAAQVEHFAKDLGANVVGGCCGTSPEHLRMLIERVDGLEPKRRDARLAPSASSIYFQQPYTQDASFLIVGERVNASGSKKMRDLLDAEDWDGLTALAKSQER
;
A
#
# COMPACT_ATOMS: atom_id res chain seq x y z
N MET A 1 -23.70 13.84 -1.29
CA MET A 1 -22.46 13.92 -0.49
C MET A 1 -21.30 13.91 -1.47
N SER A 2 -20.23 14.66 -1.21
CA SER A 2 -19.03 14.59 -2.06
C SER A 2 -18.42 13.20 -1.98
N THR A 3 -17.89 12.70 -3.09
CA THR A 3 -17.15 11.45 -3.12
C THR A 3 -15.71 11.68 -2.69
N PHE A 4 -14.98 10.61 -2.36
CA PHE A 4 -13.55 10.69 -2.07
C PHE A 4 -12.76 11.34 -3.23
N LEU A 5 -13.09 10.98 -4.48
CA LEU A 5 -12.42 11.53 -5.66
C LEU A 5 -12.74 13.01 -5.89
N ASP A 6 -13.94 13.48 -5.53
CA ASP A 6 -14.25 14.91 -5.54
C ASP A 6 -13.35 15.65 -4.55
N LEU A 7 -13.23 15.12 -3.31
CA LEU A 7 -12.39 15.72 -2.28
C LEU A 7 -10.92 15.81 -2.69
N LEU A 8 -10.41 14.76 -3.34
CA LEU A 8 -9.03 14.66 -3.83
C LEU A 8 -8.66 15.75 -4.86
N ASN A 9 -9.67 16.26 -5.59
CA ASN A 9 -9.50 17.34 -6.55
C ASN A 9 -9.62 18.74 -5.91
N GLU A 10 -10.28 18.83 -4.76
CA GLU A 10 -10.55 20.11 -4.08
C GLU A 10 -9.45 20.49 -3.07
N ARG A 11 -8.87 19.51 -2.37
CA ARG A 11 -7.86 19.75 -1.33
C ARG A 11 -6.93 18.56 -1.14
N VAL A 12 -5.84 18.79 -0.41
CA VAL A 12 -4.97 17.71 0.09
C VAL A 12 -5.75 16.88 1.12
N VAL A 13 -5.87 15.57 0.89
CA VAL A 13 -6.58 14.64 1.78
C VAL A 13 -5.61 14.09 2.82
N VAL A 14 -6.02 14.08 4.08
CA VAL A 14 -5.20 13.57 5.20
C VAL A 14 -5.73 12.21 5.69
N PHE A 15 -4.93 11.16 5.52
CA PHE A 15 -5.13 9.84 6.10
C PHE A 15 -4.67 9.82 7.57
N ASP A 16 -5.07 8.79 8.30
CA ASP A 16 -4.67 8.57 9.68
C ASP A 16 -3.21 8.12 9.81
N GLY A 17 -2.85 7.70 11.03
CA GLY A 17 -1.53 7.19 11.37
C GLY A 17 -1.56 5.70 11.70
N ALA A 18 -0.55 5.22 12.41
CA ALA A 18 -0.37 3.78 12.59
C ALA A 18 -1.33 3.14 13.62
N MET A 19 -2.24 2.30 13.12
CA MET A 19 -3.07 1.40 13.93
C MET A 19 -2.23 0.49 14.83
N GLY A 20 -1.25 -0.21 14.28
CA GLY A 20 -0.46 -1.22 15.01
C GLY A 20 0.29 -0.63 16.22
N SER A 21 1.05 0.45 16.03
CA SER A 21 1.76 1.10 17.15
C SER A 21 0.82 1.76 18.14
N SER A 22 -0.33 2.28 17.70
CA SER A 22 -1.34 2.81 18.62
C SER A 22 -1.94 1.70 19.49
N LEU A 23 -2.26 0.53 18.94
CA LEU A 23 -2.76 -0.61 19.72
C LEU A 23 -1.71 -1.10 20.73
N GLN A 24 -0.44 -1.15 20.35
CA GLN A 24 0.66 -1.51 21.26
C GLN A 24 0.83 -0.53 22.43
N SER A 25 0.36 0.72 22.28
CA SER A 25 0.41 1.72 23.36
C SER A 25 -0.75 1.63 24.37
N LEU A 26 -1.76 0.79 24.11
CA LEU A 26 -2.94 0.62 24.98
C LEU A 26 -2.74 -0.40 26.11
N ASP A 27 -1.49 -0.83 26.37
CA ASP A 27 -1.13 -1.81 27.42
C ASP A 27 -2.02 -3.08 27.41
N LEU A 28 -2.37 -3.56 26.22
CA LEU A 28 -3.21 -4.75 26.03
C LEU A 28 -2.52 -6.02 26.58
N THR A 29 -3.27 -6.80 27.35
CA THR A 29 -2.81 -8.08 27.90
C THR A 29 -2.89 -9.19 26.85
N VAL A 30 -2.18 -10.31 27.05
CA VAL A 30 -2.25 -11.47 26.14
C VAL A 30 -3.69 -11.98 25.99
N GLU A 31 -4.48 -11.93 27.06
CA GLU A 31 -5.90 -12.28 27.08
C GLU A 31 -6.73 -11.35 26.21
N ASP A 32 -6.41 -10.05 26.18
CA ASP A 32 -7.06 -9.08 25.30
C ASP A 32 -6.85 -9.43 23.82
N TRP A 33 -5.67 -9.95 23.46
CA TRP A 33 -5.39 -10.45 22.11
C TRP A 33 -6.13 -11.74 21.76
N GLY A 34 -6.78 -12.40 22.73
CA GLY A 34 -7.46 -13.69 22.57
C GLY A 34 -6.63 -14.89 23.03
N GLY A 35 -5.53 -14.65 23.73
CA GLY A 35 -4.61 -15.67 24.25
C GLY A 35 -3.27 -15.72 23.49
N PRO A 36 -2.34 -16.57 23.93
CA PRO A 36 -0.95 -16.57 23.45
C PRO A 36 -0.80 -16.91 21.96
N ASN A 37 -1.78 -17.61 21.38
CA ASN A 37 -1.76 -17.95 19.96
C ASN A 37 -2.18 -16.78 19.05
N PHE A 38 -2.66 -15.67 19.60
CA PHE A 38 -3.15 -14.50 18.86
C PHE A 38 -2.37 -13.23 19.19
N GLU A 39 -1.25 -13.36 19.91
CA GLU A 39 -0.37 -12.23 20.19
C GLU A 39 0.07 -11.56 18.88
N ASN A 40 -0.09 -10.24 18.79
CA ASN A 40 0.14 -9.43 17.58
C ASN A 40 -0.78 -9.73 16.37
N CYS A 41 -1.86 -10.51 16.52
CA CYS A 41 -2.93 -10.58 15.52
C CYS A 41 -3.91 -9.43 15.74
N SER A 42 -3.60 -8.26 15.17
CA SER A 42 -4.43 -7.05 15.32
C SER A 42 -5.87 -7.28 14.86
N GLU A 43 -6.07 -8.09 13.82
CA GLU A 43 -7.39 -8.44 13.29
C GLU A 43 -8.24 -9.18 14.33
N ASN A 44 -7.65 -10.00 15.20
CA ASN A 44 -8.40 -10.74 16.21
C ASN A 44 -9.01 -9.81 17.28
N LEU A 45 -8.43 -8.62 17.48
CA LEU A 45 -8.98 -7.60 18.39
C LEU A 45 -10.36 -7.12 17.97
N LEU A 46 -10.78 -7.30 16.71
CA LEU A 46 -12.16 -7.02 16.28
C LEU A 46 -13.20 -7.91 16.98
N TYR A 47 -12.79 -9.06 17.51
CA TYR A 47 -13.65 -9.96 18.27
C TYR A 47 -13.51 -9.75 19.78
N THR A 48 -12.29 -9.50 20.25
CA THR A 48 -11.97 -9.51 21.69
C THR A 48 -11.99 -8.11 22.30
N ARG A 49 -11.51 -7.09 21.58
CA ARG A 49 -11.37 -5.70 22.03
C ARG A 49 -11.71 -4.68 20.92
N PRO A 50 -12.92 -4.71 20.34
CA PRO A 50 -13.32 -3.73 19.32
C PRO A 50 -13.31 -2.29 19.85
N ASP A 51 -13.44 -2.10 21.17
CA ASP A 51 -13.33 -0.82 21.85
C ASP A 51 -11.92 -0.20 21.72
N ALA A 52 -10.87 -1.02 21.71
CA ALA A 52 -9.50 -0.55 21.52
C ALA A 52 -9.30 0.01 20.11
N ILE A 53 -9.82 -0.67 19.10
CA ILE A 53 -9.76 -0.25 17.69
C ILE A 53 -10.58 1.03 17.48
N GLU A 54 -11.79 1.09 18.05
CA GLU A 54 -12.63 2.29 18.03
C GLU A 54 -11.93 3.49 18.66
N THR A 55 -11.23 3.27 19.78
CA THR A 55 -10.44 4.32 20.45
C THR A 55 -9.37 4.86 19.50
N VAL A 56 -8.62 3.99 18.81
CA VAL A 56 -7.59 4.41 17.85
C VAL A 56 -8.19 5.20 16.69
N HIS A 57 -9.27 4.71 16.06
CA HIS A 57 -9.95 5.44 14.99
C HIS A 57 -10.45 6.82 15.45
N SER A 58 -11.09 6.87 16.62
CA SER A 58 -11.63 8.11 17.20
C SER A 58 -10.52 9.12 17.43
N ASN A 59 -9.38 8.70 17.99
CA ASN A 59 -8.23 9.58 18.25
C ASN A 59 -7.72 10.27 16.98
N PHE A 60 -7.66 9.57 15.84
CA PHE A 60 -7.25 10.18 14.56
C PHE A 60 -8.35 11.06 13.94
N LEU A 61 -9.62 10.67 14.08
CA LEU A 61 -10.74 11.47 13.58
C LEU A 61 -10.93 12.78 14.38
N GLU A 62 -10.67 12.75 15.69
CA GLU A 62 -10.72 13.90 16.60
C GLU A 62 -9.72 14.99 16.21
N VAL A 63 -8.50 14.61 15.83
CA VAL A 63 -7.48 15.58 15.35
C VAL A 63 -7.77 16.06 13.93
N GLY A 64 -8.71 15.42 13.24
CA GLY A 64 -9.34 15.95 12.04
C GLY A 64 -9.04 15.21 10.75
N CYS A 65 -8.42 14.02 10.79
CA CYS A 65 -8.14 13.19 9.61
C CYS A 65 -9.41 12.99 8.75
N ASP A 66 -9.21 12.93 7.45
CA ASP A 66 -10.30 12.79 6.46
C ASP A 66 -10.61 11.32 6.16
N VAL A 67 -9.60 10.46 6.22
CA VAL A 67 -9.72 9.03 5.98
C VAL A 67 -9.09 8.26 7.14
N ILE A 68 -9.74 7.19 7.56
CA ILE A 68 -9.15 6.18 8.45
C ILE A 68 -8.99 4.85 7.71
N GLU A 69 -7.88 4.15 7.97
CA GLU A 69 -7.64 2.81 7.45
C GLU A 69 -8.26 1.76 8.36
N THR A 70 -8.96 0.77 7.80
CA THR A 70 -9.52 -0.34 8.59
C THR A 70 -8.41 -1.15 9.28
N ASN A 71 -8.69 -1.69 10.47
CA ASN A 71 -7.79 -2.64 11.13
C ASN A 71 -7.84 -4.03 10.43
N SER A 72 -7.26 -4.08 9.23
CA SER A 72 -7.33 -5.24 8.32
C SER A 72 -6.05 -5.46 7.52
N PHE A 73 -4.94 -4.83 7.89
CA PHE A 73 -3.66 -4.93 7.19
C PHE A 73 -3.24 -6.38 6.94
N GLY A 74 -3.31 -7.21 7.99
CA GLY A 74 -3.07 -8.65 7.99
C GLY A 74 -4.32 -9.49 7.74
N GLY A 75 -5.37 -8.93 7.17
CA GLY A 75 -6.66 -9.59 6.99
C GLY A 75 -6.72 -10.68 5.91
N SER A 76 -5.62 -11.02 5.25
CA SER A 76 -5.60 -12.05 4.18
C SER A 76 -5.53 -13.47 4.74
N GLU A 77 -5.96 -14.46 3.95
CA GLU A 77 -5.87 -15.87 4.35
C GLU A 77 -4.44 -16.30 4.68
N VAL A 78 -3.43 -15.74 3.97
CA VAL A 78 -2.01 -16.05 4.19
C VAL A 78 -1.56 -15.69 5.59
N VAL A 79 -1.98 -14.54 6.10
CA VAL A 79 -1.59 -14.06 7.43
C VAL A 79 -2.43 -14.75 8.51
N LEU A 80 -3.75 -14.84 8.31
CA LEU A 80 -4.65 -15.48 9.27
C LEU A 80 -4.41 -16.98 9.43
N ALA A 81 -3.75 -17.62 8.46
CA ALA A 81 -3.26 -19.00 8.58
C ALA A 81 -2.20 -19.17 9.66
N GLU A 82 -1.36 -18.17 9.90
CA GLU A 82 -0.32 -18.20 10.95
C GLU A 82 -0.94 -18.24 12.36
N PHE A 83 -2.17 -17.73 12.49
CA PHE A 83 -2.96 -17.72 13.72
C PHE A 83 -4.06 -18.80 13.75
N GLY A 84 -4.14 -19.65 12.71
CA GLY A 84 -5.10 -20.75 12.65
C GLY A 84 -6.58 -20.33 12.55
N ILE A 85 -6.86 -19.18 11.93
CA ILE A 85 -8.22 -18.60 11.81
C ILE A 85 -8.59 -18.20 10.37
N VAL A 86 -8.11 -18.96 9.37
CA VAL A 86 -8.37 -18.72 7.94
C VAL A 86 -9.86 -18.65 7.63
N GLU A 87 -10.68 -19.46 8.30
CA GLU A 87 -12.13 -19.48 8.13
C GLU A 87 -12.82 -18.16 8.53
N LYS A 88 -12.13 -17.31 9.29
CA LYS A 88 -12.63 -15.98 9.70
C LYS A 88 -12.29 -14.87 8.72
N THR A 89 -11.54 -15.14 7.65
CA THR A 89 -11.02 -14.12 6.72
C THR A 89 -12.11 -13.17 6.22
N TYR A 90 -13.25 -13.69 5.76
CA TYR A 90 -14.35 -12.83 5.33
C TYR A 90 -14.95 -11.99 6.47
N ASP A 91 -15.30 -12.64 7.59
CA ASP A 91 -16.04 -12.00 8.69
C ASP A 91 -15.19 -10.94 9.41
N VAL A 92 -13.89 -11.19 9.61
CA VAL A 92 -13.01 -10.23 10.29
C VAL A 92 -12.85 -8.95 9.49
N ASN A 93 -12.71 -9.06 8.17
CA ASN A 93 -12.59 -7.90 7.29
C ASN A 93 -13.91 -7.14 7.17
N ARG A 94 -15.04 -7.84 7.13
CA ARG A 94 -16.36 -7.19 7.17
C ARG A 94 -16.55 -6.39 8.47
N LYS A 95 -16.21 -6.99 9.61
CA LYS A 95 -16.25 -6.32 10.93
C LYS A 95 -15.32 -5.11 11.00
N ALA A 96 -14.12 -5.21 10.42
CA ALA A 96 -13.17 -4.10 10.35
C ALA A 96 -13.78 -2.89 9.63
N ALA A 97 -14.34 -3.11 8.45
CA ALA A 97 -14.99 -2.07 7.67
C ALA A 97 -16.26 -1.53 8.34
N GLU A 98 -17.13 -2.39 8.87
CA GLU A 98 -18.35 -1.98 9.59
C GLU A 98 -18.03 -1.10 10.80
N LEU A 99 -17.02 -1.47 11.59
CA LEU A 99 -16.58 -0.71 12.76
C LEU A 99 -16.05 0.67 12.33
N ALA A 100 -15.11 0.71 11.40
CA ALA A 100 -14.54 1.95 10.90
C ALA A 100 -15.62 2.84 10.27
N LYS A 101 -16.58 2.29 9.53
CA LYS A 101 -17.68 3.06 8.91
C LYS A 101 -18.61 3.67 9.94
N ARG A 102 -18.92 2.95 11.01
CA ARG A 102 -19.70 3.51 12.12
C ARG A 102 -18.96 4.69 12.76
N VAL A 103 -17.70 4.49 13.16
CA VAL A 103 -16.92 5.54 13.83
C VAL A 103 -16.73 6.75 12.90
N ALA A 104 -16.35 6.53 11.63
CA ALA A 104 -16.27 7.61 10.64
C ALA A 104 -17.62 8.35 10.47
N GLY A 105 -18.74 7.62 10.54
CA GLY A 105 -20.09 8.19 10.52
C GLY A 105 -20.35 9.14 11.70
N ASP A 106 -19.92 8.78 12.91
CA ASP A 106 -20.10 9.58 14.13
C ASP A 106 -19.33 10.93 14.07
N PHE A 107 -18.22 10.97 13.32
CA PHE A 107 -17.41 12.17 13.09
C PHE A 107 -17.73 12.91 11.77
N SER A 108 -18.58 12.34 10.92
CA SER A 108 -18.92 12.90 9.62
C SER A 108 -19.92 14.04 9.72
N THR A 109 -19.65 15.13 9.02
CA THR A 109 -20.61 16.24 8.84
C THR A 109 -20.82 16.51 7.35
N ALA A 110 -21.89 17.24 7.01
CA ALA A 110 -22.16 17.59 5.61
C ALA A 110 -21.02 18.38 4.94
N GLY A 111 -20.26 19.18 5.70
CA GLY A 111 -19.13 19.97 5.19
C GLY A 111 -17.77 19.28 5.36
N LYS A 112 -17.69 18.19 6.12
CA LYS A 112 -16.46 17.44 6.36
C LYS A 112 -16.80 15.94 6.49
N PRO A 113 -17.09 15.25 5.37
CA PRO A 113 -17.32 13.82 5.41
C PRO A 113 -16.03 13.08 5.80
N ARG A 114 -16.19 11.92 6.43
CA ARG A 114 -15.10 10.98 6.74
C ARG A 114 -15.24 9.75 5.88
N PHE A 115 -14.11 9.27 5.37
CA PHE A 115 -14.05 8.08 4.54
C PHE A 115 -13.29 6.96 5.25
N VAL A 116 -13.57 5.73 4.83
CA VAL A 116 -12.89 4.53 5.32
C VAL A 116 -12.17 3.87 4.17
N ALA A 117 -10.86 3.69 4.34
CA ALA A 117 -10.04 2.91 3.42
C ALA A 117 -9.90 1.47 3.94
N GLY A 118 -10.36 0.51 3.14
CA GLY A 118 -10.13 -0.90 3.36
C GLY A 118 -8.65 -1.23 3.16
N SER A 119 -7.90 -1.34 4.25
CA SER A 119 -6.47 -1.66 4.27
C SER A 119 -6.21 -3.10 3.84
N ILE A 120 -5.32 -3.27 2.85
CA ILE A 120 -4.91 -4.55 2.29
C ILE A 120 -3.37 -4.58 2.27
N GLY A 121 -2.78 -5.25 3.26
CA GLY A 121 -1.33 -5.42 3.35
C GLY A 121 -0.76 -6.50 2.43
N PRO A 122 0.58 -6.62 2.38
CA PRO A 122 1.31 -7.52 1.48
C PRO A 122 1.26 -9.00 1.89
N GLY A 123 0.81 -9.30 3.12
CA GLY A 123 0.98 -10.59 3.75
C GLY A 123 2.44 -10.91 4.11
N THR A 124 2.75 -12.18 4.37
CA THR A 124 4.06 -12.64 4.86
C THR A 124 4.87 -13.42 3.82
N LYS A 125 4.36 -13.54 2.59
CA LYS A 125 4.96 -14.36 1.52
C LYS A 125 5.38 -13.49 0.34
N LEU A 126 6.59 -13.73 -0.16
CA LEU A 126 7.18 -13.03 -1.31
C LEU A 126 7.14 -13.97 -2.53
N PRO A 127 6.21 -13.77 -3.47
CA PRO A 127 6.07 -14.63 -4.65
C PRO A 127 7.31 -14.62 -5.55
N THR A 128 8.03 -13.49 -5.67
CA THR A 128 9.28 -13.41 -6.45
C THR A 128 10.38 -14.33 -5.88
N LEU A 129 10.35 -14.60 -4.57
CA LEU A 129 11.26 -15.53 -3.91
C LEU A 129 10.74 -16.98 -3.86
N GLY A 130 9.59 -17.26 -4.49
CA GLY A 130 9.00 -18.59 -4.55
C GLY A 130 8.31 -19.04 -3.25
N HIS A 131 8.06 -18.13 -2.30
CA HIS A 131 7.37 -18.48 -1.04
C HIS A 131 5.90 -18.87 -1.26
N ILE A 132 5.28 -18.37 -2.32
CA ILE A 132 3.90 -18.63 -2.72
C ILE A 132 3.77 -18.42 -4.23
N THR A 133 2.84 -19.11 -4.90
CA THR A 133 2.56 -18.83 -6.30
C THR A 133 1.70 -17.57 -6.43
N TYR A 134 1.82 -16.85 -7.56
CA TYR A 134 0.95 -15.69 -7.82
C TYR A 134 -0.54 -16.03 -7.75
N ARG A 135 -0.93 -17.22 -8.24
CA ARG A 135 -2.32 -17.67 -8.24
C ARG A 135 -2.85 -17.87 -6.82
N ASP A 136 -2.07 -18.53 -5.97
CA ASP A 136 -2.49 -18.81 -4.60
C ASP A 136 -2.50 -17.52 -3.76
N LEU A 137 -1.56 -16.60 -4.00
CA LEU A 137 -1.56 -15.29 -3.37
C LEU A 137 -2.79 -14.46 -3.79
N LYS A 138 -3.14 -14.43 -5.08
CA LYS A 138 -4.37 -13.77 -5.55
C LYS A 138 -5.60 -14.36 -4.85
N ALA A 139 -5.69 -15.69 -4.75
CA ALA A 139 -6.82 -16.36 -4.11
C ALA A 139 -6.95 -15.98 -2.63
N ALA A 140 -5.83 -15.86 -1.91
CA ALA A 140 -5.81 -15.49 -0.50
C ALA A 140 -6.36 -14.08 -0.18
N TYR A 141 -6.39 -13.18 -1.17
CA TYR A 141 -6.97 -11.84 -1.01
C TYR A 141 -8.49 -11.80 -1.22
N VAL A 142 -9.09 -12.81 -1.86
CA VAL A 142 -10.49 -12.75 -2.31
C VAL A 142 -11.46 -12.55 -1.16
N GLN A 143 -11.31 -13.31 -0.06
CA GLN A 143 -12.21 -13.19 1.09
C GLN A 143 -12.01 -11.89 1.86
N GLN A 144 -10.77 -11.41 1.97
CA GLN A 144 -10.46 -10.11 2.57
C GLN A 144 -11.16 -8.98 1.83
N ILE A 145 -10.96 -8.89 0.51
CA ILE A 145 -11.52 -7.82 -0.32
C ILE A 145 -13.05 -7.88 -0.32
N ARG A 146 -13.64 -9.08 -0.41
CA ARG A 146 -15.11 -9.25 -0.30
C ARG A 146 -15.64 -8.77 1.05
N GLY A 147 -14.98 -9.13 2.15
CA GLY A 147 -15.35 -8.69 3.49
C GLY A 147 -15.32 -7.18 3.61
N LEU A 148 -14.22 -6.54 3.20
CA LEU A 148 -14.07 -5.09 3.22
C LEU A 148 -15.13 -4.38 2.35
N PHE A 149 -15.41 -4.91 1.16
CA PHE A 149 -16.43 -4.36 0.25
C PHE A 149 -17.83 -4.43 0.89
N ASP A 150 -18.23 -5.62 1.35
CA ASP A 150 -19.57 -5.85 1.90
C ASP A 150 -19.74 -5.12 3.25
N GLY A 151 -18.65 -4.87 3.99
CA GLY A 151 -18.63 -4.06 5.21
C GLY A 151 -18.68 -2.56 4.96
N GLY A 152 -18.65 -2.13 3.69
CA GLY A 152 -18.92 -0.76 3.28
C GLY A 152 -17.71 0.16 3.20
N ALA A 153 -16.49 -0.37 3.03
CA ALA A 153 -15.31 0.45 2.77
C ALA A 153 -15.56 1.43 1.58
N ASP A 154 -15.14 2.68 1.74
CA ASP A 154 -15.32 3.71 0.71
C ASP A 154 -14.21 3.68 -0.34
N ILE A 155 -13.04 3.16 0.03
CA ILE A 155 -11.81 3.11 -0.76
C ILE A 155 -11.14 1.75 -0.50
N PHE A 156 -10.43 1.19 -1.47
CA PHE A 156 -9.42 0.15 -1.20
C PHE A 156 -8.03 0.75 -1.23
N ILE A 157 -7.20 0.39 -0.27
CA ILE A 157 -5.79 0.74 -0.25
C ILE A 157 -4.94 -0.53 -0.16
N VAL A 158 -4.24 -0.84 -1.25
CA VAL A 158 -3.21 -1.88 -1.28
C VAL A 158 -1.92 -1.21 -0.86
N GLU A 159 -1.39 -1.58 0.30
CA GLU A 159 -0.31 -0.83 0.95
C GLU A 159 0.87 -1.71 1.37
N THR A 160 1.99 -1.06 1.67
CA THR A 160 3.21 -1.67 2.22
C THR A 160 3.75 -2.83 1.39
N CYS A 161 3.45 -2.88 0.09
CA CYS A 161 3.95 -3.95 -0.77
C CYS A 161 5.45 -3.83 -1.00
N GLN A 162 6.16 -4.92 -0.70
CA GLN A 162 7.61 -5.06 -0.86
C GLN A 162 8.00 -5.86 -2.12
N ASP A 163 7.03 -6.53 -2.73
CA ASP A 163 7.14 -7.27 -3.98
C ASP A 163 5.99 -6.85 -4.91
N LEU A 164 6.30 -6.43 -6.14
CA LEU A 164 5.29 -6.00 -7.13
C LEU A 164 4.21 -7.05 -7.39
N LEU A 165 4.55 -8.33 -7.32
CA LEU A 165 3.57 -9.40 -7.53
C LEU A 165 2.54 -9.47 -6.40
N GLN A 166 2.85 -9.00 -5.18
CA GLN A 166 1.85 -8.83 -4.11
C GLN A 166 0.82 -7.79 -4.52
N THR A 167 1.28 -6.60 -4.92
CA THR A 167 0.40 -5.51 -5.38
C THR A 167 -0.46 -5.96 -6.55
N LYS A 168 0.13 -6.60 -7.57
CA LYS A 168 -0.62 -7.09 -8.74
C LYS A 168 -1.60 -8.21 -8.39
N ALA A 169 -1.32 -9.04 -7.39
CA ALA A 169 -2.23 -10.10 -6.95
C ALA A 169 -3.45 -9.51 -6.23
N ALA A 170 -3.22 -8.58 -5.29
CA ALA A 170 -4.28 -7.86 -4.60
C ALA A 170 -5.16 -7.07 -5.58
N LEU A 171 -4.55 -6.27 -6.47
CA LEU A 171 -5.29 -5.51 -7.49
C LEU A 171 -6.09 -6.43 -8.41
N ALA A 172 -5.53 -7.55 -8.87
CA ALA A 172 -6.27 -8.50 -9.69
C ALA A 172 -7.50 -9.07 -8.94
N ALA A 173 -7.38 -9.37 -7.66
CA ALA A 173 -8.52 -9.83 -6.86
C ALA A 173 -9.58 -8.72 -6.64
N ILE A 174 -9.17 -7.46 -6.52
CA ILE A 174 -10.08 -6.30 -6.43
C ILE A 174 -10.88 -6.16 -7.73
N TYR A 175 -10.21 -6.21 -8.88
CA TYR A 175 -10.88 -6.00 -10.16
C TYR A 175 -11.76 -7.18 -10.58
N ASP A 176 -11.41 -8.42 -10.21
CA ASP A 176 -12.33 -9.56 -10.34
C ASP A 176 -13.62 -9.32 -9.53
N LEU A 177 -13.51 -8.80 -8.30
CA LEU A 177 -14.69 -8.48 -7.48
C LEU A 177 -15.54 -7.37 -8.12
N PHE A 178 -14.92 -6.33 -8.66
CA PHE A 178 -15.65 -5.24 -9.33
C PHE A 178 -16.39 -5.72 -10.57
N GLU A 179 -15.80 -6.63 -11.34
CA GLU A 179 -16.47 -7.28 -12.46
C GLU A 179 -17.69 -8.09 -11.99
N GLU A 180 -17.54 -8.88 -10.93
CA GLU A 180 -18.63 -9.65 -10.32
C GLU A 180 -19.78 -8.76 -9.82
N LYS A 181 -19.44 -7.73 -9.04
CA LYS A 181 -20.42 -6.84 -8.39
C LYS A 181 -20.98 -5.77 -9.33
N ARG A 182 -20.38 -5.58 -10.51
CA ARG A 182 -20.71 -4.54 -11.50
C ARG A 182 -20.73 -3.13 -10.91
N THR A 183 -19.82 -2.89 -9.97
CA THR A 183 -19.63 -1.60 -9.30
C THR A 183 -18.17 -1.52 -8.85
N ARG A 184 -17.69 -0.30 -8.62
CA ARG A 184 -16.34 -0.05 -8.10
C ARG A 184 -16.37 1.02 -7.03
N ILE A 185 -15.37 0.95 -6.16
CA ILE A 185 -14.95 2.04 -5.29
C ILE A 185 -13.53 2.49 -5.71
N PRO A 186 -13.08 3.68 -5.30
CA PRO A 186 -11.71 4.12 -5.55
C PRO A 186 -10.65 3.14 -5.06
N VAL A 187 -9.54 3.01 -5.78
CA VAL A 187 -8.42 2.11 -5.46
C VAL A 187 -7.12 2.90 -5.41
N ILE A 188 -6.43 2.77 -4.28
CA ILE A 188 -5.08 3.29 -4.04
C ILE A 188 -4.11 2.11 -4.06
N ALA A 189 -3.01 2.24 -4.81
CA ALA A 189 -1.91 1.29 -4.77
C ALA A 189 -0.64 1.98 -4.28
N GLN A 190 -0.08 1.48 -3.18
CA GLN A 190 1.17 1.94 -2.62
C GLN A 190 2.22 0.83 -2.63
N VAL A 191 3.46 1.24 -2.86
CA VAL A 191 4.64 0.40 -2.71
C VAL A 191 5.50 0.94 -1.57
N THR A 192 6.30 0.09 -0.95
CA THR A 192 7.26 0.56 0.05
C THR A 192 8.68 0.56 -0.52
N ILE A 193 9.41 1.63 -0.26
CA ILE A 193 10.80 1.82 -0.67
C ILE A 193 11.67 1.76 0.58
N GLU A 194 12.70 0.92 0.51
CA GLU A 194 13.71 0.74 1.55
C GLU A 194 14.74 1.89 1.49
N THR A 195 15.62 1.94 2.50
CA THR A 195 16.67 2.96 2.63
C THR A 195 17.62 3.07 1.42
N PHE A 196 17.70 2.04 0.58
CA PHE A 196 18.50 2.02 -0.64
C PHE A 196 17.81 2.64 -1.86
N GLY A 197 16.57 3.13 -1.74
CA GLY A 197 15.83 3.76 -2.83
C GLY A 197 15.11 2.78 -3.78
N THR A 198 14.96 1.52 -3.39
CA THR A 198 14.21 0.49 -4.12
C THR A 198 13.29 -0.29 -3.16
N MET A 199 12.30 -1.02 -3.69
CA MET A 199 11.56 -2.01 -2.92
C MET A 199 12.49 -3.13 -2.44
N LEU A 200 12.05 -3.98 -1.50
CA LEU A 200 12.87 -5.06 -0.93
C LEU A 200 13.54 -5.97 -1.98
N ASN A 201 12.84 -6.26 -3.07
CA ASN A 201 13.33 -7.11 -4.16
C ASN A 201 14.18 -6.34 -5.21
N GLY A 202 14.45 -5.05 -5.01
CA GLY A 202 15.23 -4.21 -5.93
C GLY A 202 14.42 -3.46 -6.98
N THR A 203 13.09 -3.46 -6.90
CA THR A 203 12.24 -2.68 -7.83
C THR A 203 12.45 -1.18 -7.62
N GLU A 204 12.85 -0.45 -8.65
CA GLU A 204 12.85 1.01 -8.63
C GLU A 204 11.43 1.60 -8.83
N ILE A 205 11.22 2.83 -8.38
CA ILE A 205 9.88 3.43 -8.38
C ILE A 205 9.30 3.61 -9.80
N GLY A 206 10.13 3.83 -10.82
CA GLY A 206 9.69 3.88 -12.22
C GLY A 206 9.22 2.53 -12.76
N ALA A 207 9.86 1.44 -12.33
CA ALA A 207 9.44 0.08 -12.64
C ALA A 207 8.07 -0.21 -12.01
N ALA A 208 7.87 0.20 -10.76
CA ALA A 208 6.59 0.08 -10.07
C ALA A 208 5.48 0.87 -10.78
N LEU A 209 5.70 2.15 -11.11
CA LEU A 209 4.75 2.97 -11.85
C LEU A 209 4.35 2.30 -13.18
N THR A 210 5.31 1.80 -13.94
CA THR A 210 5.06 1.11 -15.22
C THR A 210 4.35 -0.22 -15.03
N ALA A 211 4.72 -1.00 -14.01
CA ALA A 211 4.12 -2.31 -13.75
C ALA A 211 2.65 -2.23 -13.32
N LEU A 212 2.28 -1.11 -12.67
CA LEU A 212 0.97 -0.87 -12.10
C LEU A 212 0.06 -0.03 -13.01
N GLU A 213 0.59 0.71 -13.99
CA GLU A 213 -0.19 1.45 -15.00
C GLU A 213 -1.38 0.64 -15.56
N PRO A 214 -1.24 -0.64 -15.95
CA PRO A 214 -2.33 -1.35 -16.62
C PRO A 214 -3.57 -1.56 -15.74
N PHE A 215 -3.45 -1.39 -14.42
CA PHE A 215 -4.59 -1.44 -13.52
C PHE A 215 -5.26 -0.06 -13.45
N PRO A 216 -6.60 0.02 -13.53
CA PRO A 216 -7.31 1.30 -13.52
C PRO A 216 -7.45 1.89 -12.10
N ILE A 217 -6.33 1.97 -11.37
CA ILE A 217 -6.20 2.56 -10.04
C ILE A 217 -6.41 4.08 -10.10
N ASP A 218 -6.85 4.66 -8.99
CA ASP A 218 -7.17 6.08 -8.88
C ASP A 218 -6.04 6.90 -8.26
N VAL A 219 -5.22 6.27 -7.41
CA VAL A 219 -4.07 6.91 -6.74
C VAL A 219 -2.91 5.93 -6.68
N ILE A 220 -1.70 6.40 -6.99
CA ILE A 220 -0.45 5.65 -6.78
C ILE A 220 0.38 6.33 -5.71
N GLY A 221 1.10 5.57 -4.88
CA GLY A 221 1.92 6.21 -3.86
C GLY A 221 2.90 5.31 -3.17
N MET A 222 3.31 5.76 -2.00
CA MET A 222 4.23 5.04 -1.15
C MET A 222 3.98 5.27 0.32
N ASN A 223 4.23 4.24 1.10
CA ASN A 223 4.09 4.26 2.54
C ASN A 223 5.12 3.35 3.20
N CYS A 224 5.32 3.56 4.50
CA CYS A 224 6.21 2.75 5.34
C CYS A 224 7.67 2.69 4.81
N GLY A 225 8.45 1.74 5.34
CA GLY A 225 9.84 1.46 5.00
C GLY A 225 10.81 2.52 5.52
N THR A 226 10.53 3.79 5.25
CA THR A 226 11.39 4.91 5.59
C THR A 226 10.62 6.15 6.06
N GLY A 227 11.34 7.09 6.65
CA GLY A 227 10.82 8.43 6.97
C GLY A 227 10.82 9.35 5.75
N PRO A 228 10.26 10.57 5.86
CA PRO A 228 10.09 11.48 4.73
C PRO A 228 11.39 11.75 3.97
N LYS A 229 12.50 11.96 4.68
CA LYS A 229 13.79 12.27 4.08
C LYS A 229 14.26 11.24 3.04
N GLN A 230 14.14 9.95 3.33
CA GLN A 230 14.66 8.90 2.44
C GLN A 230 13.74 8.63 1.25
N MET A 231 12.43 8.83 1.40
CA MET A 231 11.46 8.62 0.32
C MET A 231 11.36 9.80 -0.66
N ALA A 232 11.90 10.97 -0.32
CA ALA A 232 11.73 12.22 -1.07
C ALA A 232 12.06 12.09 -2.58
N ASP A 233 13.18 11.47 -2.94
CA ASP A 233 13.58 11.33 -4.34
C ASP A 233 12.65 10.40 -5.13
N SER A 234 12.27 9.27 -4.53
CA SER A 234 11.35 8.33 -5.16
C SER A 234 9.94 8.90 -5.27
N PHE A 235 9.50 9.66 -4.27
CA PHE A 235 8.21 10.34 -4.30
C PHE A 235 8.20 11.47 -5.32
N LYS A 236 9.28 12.25 -5.41
CA LYS A 236 9.44 13.26 -6.47
C LYS A 236 9.34 12.64 -7.86
N PHE A 237 9.97 11.49 -8.07
CA PHE A 237 9.83 10.75 -9.33
C PHE A 237 8.36 10.42 -9.64
N LEU A 238 7.59 9.90 -8.66
CA LEU A 238 6.16 9.64 -8.85
C LEU A 238 5.39 10.92 -9.20
N CYS A 239 5.64 12.02 -8.49
CA CYS A 239 5.00 13.31 -8.78
C CYS A 239 5.26 13.76 -10.22
N ASP A 240 6.50 13.65 -10.69
CA ASP A 240 6.91 14.11 -12.01
C ASP A 240 6.42 13.21 -13.16
N ASN A 241 6.17 11.92 -12.90
CA ASN A 241 5.92 10.93 -13.96
C ASN A 241 4.53 10.28 -13.93
N SER A 242 3.81 10.33 -12.80
CA SER A 242 2.46 9.75 -12.70
C SER A 242 1.38 10.75 -13.08
N PRO A 243 0.51 10.45 -14.07
CA PRO A 243 -0.65 11.27 -14.40
C PRO A 243 -1.78 11.13 -13.37
N LEU A 244 -1.71 10.10 -12.50
CA LEU A 244 -2.67 9.87 -11.43
C LEU A 244 -2.29 10.71 -10.21
N PRO A 245 -3.26 11.09 -9.36
CA PRO A 245 -3.00 11.56 -8.01
C PRO A 245 -1.97 10.71 -7.27
N VAL A 246 -1.16 11.36 -6.42
CA VAL A 246 -0.10 10.68 -5.67
C VAL A 246 -0.33 10.71 -4.16
N SER A 247 -0.01 9.61 -3.47
CA SER A 247 -0.13 9.47 -2.01
C SER A 247 1.23 9.22 -1.33
N VAL A 248 1.40 9.76 -0.12
CA VAL A 248 2.60 9.52 0.70
C VAL A 248 2.26 9.43 2.20
N LEU A 249 2.56 8.28 2.81
CA LEU A 249 2.33 8.01 4.24
C LEU A 249 3.64 7.50 4.89
N PRO A 250 4.58 8.40 5.24
CA PRO A 250 5.87 8.02 5.80
C PRO A 250 5.77 7.49 7.23
N ASN A 251 6.80 6.75 7.65
CA ASN A 251 7.03 6.50 9.07
C ASN A 251 7.47 7.80 9.79
N ALA A 252 7.31 7.84 11.12
CA ALA A 252 7.88 8.89 11.97
C ALA A 252 9.41 8.70 12.14
N GLY A 253 10.14 8.65 11.03
CA GLY A 253 11.57 8.34 10.99
C GLY A 253 11.84 6.85 10.81
N LEU A 254 13.10 6.46 11.02
CA LEU A 254 13.49 5.05 10.91
C LEU A 254 13.16 4.31 12.21
N PRO A 255 12.72 3.05 12.14
CA PRO A 255 12.48 2.24 13.33
C PRO A 255 13.80 1.94 14.04
N GLU A 256 13.89 2.30 15.31
CA GLU A 256 14.98 1.93 16.21
C GLU A 256 14.45 1.06 17.36
N VAL A 257 15.27 0.15 17.88
CA VAL A 257 14.91 -0.60 19.11
C VAL A 257 15.61 0.04 20.28
N LYS A 258 14.85 0.67 21.18
CA LYS A 258 15.33 1.23 22.45
C LYS A 258 14.63 0.49 23.58
N ASP A 259 15.42 -0.09 24.49
CA ASP A 259 14.92 -0.86 25.64
C ASP A 259 13.94 -2.00 25.28
N GLY A 260 14.19 -2.65 24.13
CA GLY A 260 13.34 -3.75 23.64
C GLY A 260 11.99 -3.30 23.05
N LYS A 261 11.74 -1.99 22.95
CA LYS A 261 10.56 -1.40 22.31
C LYS A 261 10.95 -0.70 21.02
N GLN A 262 10.05 -0.73 20.03
CA GLN A 262 10.23 0.10 18.84
C GLN A 262 10.10 1.57 19.22
N HIS A 263 10.99 2.38 18.68
CA HIS A 263 11.09 3.80 18.89
C HIS A 263 11.34 4.51 17.57
N TYR A 264 10.76 5.70 17.46
CA TYR A 264 10.74 6.52 16.26
C TYR A 264 11.18 7.93 16.67
N ASP A 265 12.27 8.41 16.10
CA ASP A 265 12.95 9.64 16.55
C ASP A 265 12.36 10.92 15.93
N GLU A 266 11.51 10.81 14.91
CA GLU A 266 10.94 12.00 14.25
C GLU A 266 9.87 12.65 15.15
N THR A 267 10.00 13.95 15.39
CA THR A 267 9.02 14.69 16.19
C THR A 267 7.79 15.08 15.35
N PRO A 268 6.62 15.31 15.98
CA PRO A 268 5.44 15.85 15.30
C PRO A 268 5.72 17.07 14.42
N GLU A 269 6.49 18.04 14.93
CA GLU A 269 6.80 19.28 14.21
C GLU A 269 7.64 19.01 12.96
N SER A 270 8.67 18.18 13.09
CA SER A 270 9.59 17.86 12.02
C SER A 270 8.91 17.00 10.94
N PHE A 271 8.14 16.00 11.37
CA PHE A 271 7.33 15.16 10.48
C PHE A 271 6.36 16.01 9.67
N ALA A 272 5.55 16.85 10.35
CA ALA A 272 4.54 17.65 9.70
C ALA A 272 5.14 18.66 8.70
N ALA A 273 6.29 19.27 9.01
CA ALA A 273 6.99 20.15 8.08
C ALA A 273 7.52 19.42 6.82
N GLN A 274 8.03 18.19 6.98
CA GLN A 274 8.51 17.39 5.85
C GLN A 274 7.36 16.89 4.96
N VAL A 275 6.23 16.50 5.56
CA VAL A 275 5.06 16.05 4.80
C VAL A 275 4.31 17.24 4.16
N GLU A 276 4.32 18.42 4.78
CA GLU A 276 3.86 19.67 4.15
C GLU A 276 4.64 19.94 2.85
N HIS A 277 5.96 19.75 2.86
CA HIS A 277 6.80 19.90 1.66
C HIS A 277 6.36 18.96 0.52
N PHE A 278 5.98 17.71 0.84
CA PHE A 278 5.46 16.79 -0.17
C PHE A 278 4.14 17.26 -0.79
N ALA A 279 3.21 17.76 0.02
CA ALA A 279 1.95 18.30 -0.48
C ALA A 279 2.16 19.59 -1.30
N LYS A 280 2.83 20.57 -0.71
CA LYS A 280 2.95 21.93 -1.24
C LYS A 280 3.92 22.03 -2.42
N ASP A 281 5.10 21.43 -2.30
CA ASP A 281 6.18 21.64 -3.25
C ASP A 281 6.28 20.51 -4.29
N LEU A 282 6.09 19.25 -3.89
CA LEU A 282 6.16 18.12 -4.84
C LEU A 282 4.81 17.83 -5.51
N GLY A 283 3.71 17.98 -4.78
CA GLY A 283 2.34 17.83 -5.30
C GLY A 283 1.65 16.54 -4.87
N ALA A 284 1.84 16.12 -3.61
CA ALA A 284 1.04 15.07 -2.99
C ALA A 284 -0.43 15.47 -2.95
N ASN A 285 -1.32 14.55 -3.35
CA ASN A 285 -2.77 14.70 -3.24
C ASN A 285 -3.29 14.10 -1.94
N VAL A 286 -2.64 13.04 -1.47
CA VAL A 286 -2.93 12.37 -0.21
C VAL A 286 -1.67 12.35 0.64
N VAL A 287 -1.81 12.74 1.89
CA VAL A 287 -0.76 12.65 2.92
C VAL A 287 -1.31 11.93 4.15
N GLY A 288 -0.44 11.40 4.99
CA GLY A 288 -0.83 10.77 6.25
C GLY A 288 0.39 10.27 6.98
N GLY A 289 0.22 9.26 7.83
CA GLY A 289 1.31 8.65 8.57
C GLY A 289 1.25 7.13 8.54
N CYS A 290 2.41 6.49 8.68
CA CYS A 290 2.52 5.06 8.91
C CYS A 290 3.17 4.81 10.27
N CYS A 291 4.09 3.85 10.41
CA CYS A 291 4.62 3.42 11.71
C CYS A 291 5.24 4.58 12.51
N GLY A 292 4.91 4.64 13.80
CA GLY A 292 5.39 5.67 14.73
C GLY A 292 4.61 6.99 14.71
N THR A 293 3.71 7.20 13.74
CA THR A 293 2.89 8.42 13.69
C THR A 293 1.73 8.34 14.69
N SER A 294 1.51 9.45 15.40
CA SER A 294 0.50 9.58 16.45
C SER A 294 -0.52 10.67 16.12
N PRO A 295 -1.66 10.76 16.82
CA PRO A 295 -2.62 11.85 16.60
C PRO A 295 -1.99 13.24 16.65
N GLU A 296 -0.96 13.45 17.48
CA GLU A 296 -0.25 14.74 17.53
C GLU A 296 0.53 15.06 16.26
N HIS A 297 1.13 14.05 15.61
CA HIS A 297 1.76 14.22 14.29
C HIS A 297 0.72 14.67 13.26
N LEU A 298 -0.43 13.99 13.23
CA LEU A 298 -1.49 14.26 12.27
C LEU A 298 -2.18 15.60 12.55
N ARG A 299 -2.38 16.00 13.81
CA ARG A 299 -2.89 17.33 14.19
C ARG A 299 -2.03 18.43 13.59
N MET A 300 -0.71 18.36 13.79
CA MET A 300 0.23 19.33 13.23
C MET A 300 0.28 19.30 11.71
N LEU A 301 0.18 18.13 11.10
CA LEU A 301 0.12 18.00 9.64
C LEU A 301 -1.12 18.68 9.08
N ILE A 302 -2.29 18.40 9.66
CA ILE A 302 -3.58 18.99 9.26
C ILE A 302 -3.52 20.51 9.33
N GLU A 303 -3.00 21.08 10.41
CA GLU A 303 -2.84 22.53 10.56
C GLU A 303 -1.95 23.16 9.47
N ARG A 304 -0.96 22.42 8.96
CA ARG A 304 -0.04 22.89 7.92
C ARG A 304 -0.59 22.75 6.50
N VAL A 305 -1.41 21.74 6.25
CA VAL A 305 -1.96 21.47 4.92
C VAL A 305 -3.39 22.00 4.75
N ASP A 306 -4.01 22.51 5.81
CA ASP A 306 -5.34 23.12 5.73
C ASP A 306 -5.35 24.30 4.74
N GLY A 307 -6.36 24.31 3.88
CA GLY A 307 -6.49 25.29 2.80
C GLY A 307 -5.51 25.13 1.63
N LEU A 308 -4.64 24.12 1.61
CA LEU A 308 -3.82 23.83 0.43
C LEU A 308 -4.67 23.19 -0.68
N GLU A 309 -4.70 23.85 -1.83
CA GLU A 309 -5.21 23.27 -3.07
C GLU A 309 -4.19 22.28 -3.65
N PRO A 310 -4.62 21.15 -4.24
CA PRO A 310 -3.70 20.19 -4.83
C PRO A 310 -2.91 20.83 -5.96
N LYS A 311 -1.58 20.70 -5.92
CA LYS A 311 -0.71 21.22 -6.98
C LYS A 311 -1.03 20.53 -8.30
N ARG A 312 -1.29 21.32 -9.34
CA ARG A 312 -1.47 20.79 -10.70
C ARG A 312 -0.17 20.20 -11.22
N ARG A 313 -0.20 18.95 -11.66
CA ARG A 313 0.93 18.23 -12.29
C ARG A 313 0.61 17.97 -13.77
N ASP A 314 1.60 18.16 -14.64
CA ASP A 314 1.53 17.83 -16.09
C ASP A 314 2.37 16.60 -16.41
N ALA A 315 2.33 15.63 -15.49
CA ALA A 315 3.05 14.38 -15.58
C ALA A 315 2.42 13.48 -16.65
N ARG A 316 3.27 12.81 -17.43
CA ARG A 316 2.84 11.87 -18.47
C ARG A 316 3.62 10.58 -18.31
N LEU A 317 2.90 9.46 -18.41
CA LEU A 317 3.56 8.16 -18.48
C LEU A 317 4.41 8.09 -19.74
N ALA A 318 5.69 7.79 -19.56
CA ALA A 318 6.54 7.35 -20.64
C ALA A 318 6.10 5.93 -21.05
N PRO A 319 5.78 5.69 -22.33
CA PRO A 319 5.51 4.33 -22.82
C PRO A 319 6.73 3.43 -22.58
N SER A 320 6.54 2.42 -21.74
CA SER A 320 7.62 1.60 -21.20
C SER A 320 7.16 0.17 -20.94
N ALA A 321 8.11 -0.76 -20.88
CA ALA A 321 7.95 -2.04 -20.20
C ALA A 321 8.70 -1.99 -18.85
N SER A 322 8.39 -2.91 -17.94
CA SER A 322 9.15 -3.06 -16.70
C SER A 322 9.47 -4.51 -16.40
N SER A 323 10.61 -4.71 -15.75
CA SER A 323 10.94 -5.93 -15.03
C SER A 323 10.59 -5.77 -13.56
N ILE A 324 10.98 -6.74 -12.72
CA ILE A 324 10.95 -6.58 -11.26
C ILE A 324 12.02 -5.61 -10.73
N TYR A 325 12.88 -5.06 -11.57
CA TYR A 325 13.99 -4.20 -11.15
C TYR A 325 13.86 -2.79 -11.72
N PHE A 326 13.73 -2.68 -13.04
CA PHE A 326 13.86 -1.41 -13.75
C PHE A 326 12.75 -1.20 -14.79
N GLN A 327 12.54 0.08 -15.12
CA GLN A 327 11.73 0.54 -16.24
C GLN A 327 12.58 0.61 -17.51
N GLN A 328 12.03 0.12 -18.62
CA GLN A 328 12.62 0.22 -19.95
C GLN A 328 11.69 1.03 -20.86
N PRO A 329 11.96 2.33 -21.08
CA PRO A 329 11.24 3.13 -22.06
C PRO A 329 11.37 2.56 -23.48
N TYR A 330 10.31 2.65 -24.27
CA TYR A 330 10.36 2.21 -25.66
C TYR A 330 11.14 3.17 -26.56
N THR A 331 11.03 4.47 -26.29
CA THR A 331 11.81 5.49 -26.99
C THR A 331 13.17 5.65 -26.31
N GLN A 332 14.23 5.51 -27.09
CA GLN A 332 15.62 5.63 -26.65
C GLN A 332 16.23 6.86 -27.32
N ASP A 333 16.95 7.69 -26.57
CA ASP A 333 17.41 9.01 -27.05
C ASP A 333 18.53 8.88 -28.11
N ALA A 334 19.59 8.13 -27.78
CA ALA A 334 20.75 7.88 -28.64
C ALA A 334 20.85 6.44 -29.15
N SER A 335 19.76 5.68 -29.09
CA SER A 335 19.72 4.25 -29.45
C SER A 335 18.32 3.86 -29.94
N PHE A 336 18.06 2.57 -30.09
CA PHE A 336 16.75 1.99 -30.31
C PHE A 336 16.54 0.83 -29.34
N LEU A 337 15.28 0.49 -29.07
CA LEU A 337 14.97 -0.66 -28.22
C LEU A 337 15.35 -1.96 -28.93
N ILE A 338 16.21 -2.75 -28.30
CA ILE A 338 16.59 -4.09 -28.76
C ILE A 338 15.76 -5.12 -27.98
N VAL A 339 15.05 -5.99 -28.70
CA VAL A 339 14.29 -7.11 -28.13
C VAL A 339 15.00 -8.41 -28.51
N GLY A 340 15.52 -9.15 -27.52
CA GLY A 340 16.23 -10.40 -27.77
C GLY A 340 15.31 -11.52 -28.28
N GLU A 341 15.60 -12.08 -29.45
CA GLU A 341 14.76 -13.08 -30.13
C GLU A 341 15.06 -14.55 -29.75
N ARG A 342 16.17 -14.83 -29.05
CA ARG A 342 16.73 -16.19 -28.94
C ARG A 342 16.01 -17.09 -27.94
N VAL A 343 15.21 -16.53 -27.03
CA VAL A 343 14.35 -17.29 -26.11
C VAL A 343 13.04 -17.61 -26.83
N ASN A 344 13.14 -18.37 -27.92
CA ASN A 344 12.05 -18.74 -28.80
C ASN A 344 12.24 -20.20 -29.26
N ALA A 345 11.36 -21.11 -28.82
CA ALA A 345 11.47 -22.55 -29.11
C ALA A 345 11.38 -22.88 -30.61
N SER A 346 10.67 -22.05 -31.38
CA SER A 346 10.53 -22.21 -32.83
C SER A 346 11.78 -21.72 -33.57
N GLY A 347 12.39 -20.62 -33.12
CA GLY A 347 13.52 -19.97 -33.79
C GLY A 347 14.91 -20.40 -33.31
N SER A 348 15.03 -20.97 -32.11
CA SER A 348 16.31 -21.29 -31.47
C SER A 348 16.38 -22.76 -31.10
N LYS A 349 17.19 -23.53 -31.87
CA LYS A 349 17.47 -24.94 -31.54
C LYS A 349 17.99 -25.08 -30.11
N LYS A 350 18.91 -24.20 -29.70
CA LYS A 350 19.46 -24.21 -28.33
C LYS A 350 18.37 -24.01 -27.28
N MET A 351 17.43 -23.08 -27.48
CA MET A 351 16.33 -22.88 -26.54
C MET A 351 15.44 -24.12 -26.44
N ARG A 352 15.06 -24.71 -27.58
CA ARG A 352 14.24 -25.92 -27.62
C ARG A 352 14.91 -27.10 -26.91
N ASP A 353 16.19 -27.35 -27.20
CA ASP A 353 16.94 -28.44 -26.57
C ASP A 353 17.04 -28.25 -25.03
N LEU A 354 17.19 -27.00 -24.56
CA LEU A 354 17.20 -26.67 -23.13
C LEU A 354 15.81 -26.82 -22.48
N LEU A 355 14.76 -26.39 -23.18
CA LEU A 355 13.38 -26.47 -22.70
C LEU A 355 12.92 -27.94 -22.60
N ASP A 356 13.22 -28.76 -23.62
CA ASP A 356 12.90 -30.20 -23.63
C ASP A 356 13.62 -30.95 -22.50
N ALA A 357 14.78 -30.44 -22.07
CA ALA A 357 15.55 -30.98 -20.95
C ALA A 357 15.16 -30.37 -19.58
N GLU A 358 14.20 -29.44 -19.54
CA GLU A 358 13.85 -28.64 -18.35
C GLU A 358 15.06 -27.96 -17.68
N ASP A 359 16.07 -27.56 -18.46
CA ASP A 359 17.27 -26.87 -17.99
C ASP A 359 17.01 -25.37 -17.78
N TRP A 360 16.41 -25.03 -16.63
CA TRP A 360 16.06 -23.66 -16.25
C TRP A 360 17.28 -22.74 -16.10
N ASP A 361 18.40 -23.26 -15.62
CA ASP A 361 19.65 -22.51 -15.50
C ASP A 361 20.21 -22.16 -16.89
N GLY A 362 20.21 -23.13 -17.80
CA GLY A 362 20.60 -22.94 -19.19
C GLY A 362 19.70 -21.96 -19.94
N LEU A 363 18.38 -22.03 -19.72
CA LEU A 363 17.40 -21.07 -20.27
C LEU A 363 17.67 -19.65 -19.75
N THR A 364 17.91 -19.50 -18.45
CA THR A 364 18.23 -18.22 -17.82
C THR A 364 19.56 -17.66 -18.35
N ALA A 365 20.57 -18.51 -18.50
CA ALA A 365 21.87 -18.12 -19.07
C ALA A 365 21.73 -17.70 -20.55
N LEU A 366 20.88 -18.37 -21.33
CA LEU A 366 20.56 -17.97 -22.70
C LEU A 366 19.90 -16.59 -22.74
N ALA A 367 18.94 -16.32 -21.85
CA ALA A 367 18.29 -15.01 -21.74
C ALA A 367 19.32 -13.91 -21.40
N LYS A 368 20.11 -14.10 -20.34
CA LYS A 368 21.15 -13.15 -19.90
C LYS A 368 22.20 -12.86 -20.97
N SER A 369 22.49 -13.82 -21.85
CA SER A 369 23.43 -13.60 -22.95
C SER A 369 22.98 -12.58 -23.99
N GLN A 370 21.70 -12.17 -23.95
CA GLN A 370 21.11 -11.18 -24.85
C GLN A 370 21.00 -9.77 -24.23
N GLU A 371 21.32 -9.60 -22.95
CA GLU A 371 21.24 -8.30 -22.25
C GLU A 371 22.48 -7.40 -22.53
N ARG A 372 23.36 -7.78 -23.47
CA ARG A 372 24.65 -7.13 -23.73
C ARG A 372 24.64 -6.16 -24.90
#